data_AF-A0A0A8GZ20-F1
#
_entry.id   AF-A0A0A8GZ20-F1
#
_cell.length_a   1.000
_cell.length_b   1.000
_cell.length_c   1.000
_cell.angle_alpha   90.00
_cell.angle_beta   90.00
_cell.angle_gamma   90.00
#
_symmetry.space_group_name_H-M   'P 1'
#
loop_
_entity.id
_entity.type
_entity.pdbx_description
1 polymer ?
#
loop_
_entity_poly.entity_id
_entity_poly.type
_entity_poly.pdbx_seq_one_letter_code
_entity_poly.pdbx_strand_id
1 'polypeptide(L)'
;MLIFVTCGLFFNFSFSMDLLETEIDWLTKEKFEAVKKDYQESIKIKLEELNKQDMDEKLKEYTFECYKIDYAVELLQNYESSTQGINLAYFYGYKQYDKLLNKYYSYKNKLDKKTQTALLEEQRAWLKLRDAYENYIDQHRYFVYTASGGGTMYSNLASASKFDFVKKRVGEIYKYFFSENGVDW
;
A
#
# COMPACT_ATOMS: atom_id res chain seq x y z
N MET A 1 25.99 14.20 -40.99
CA MET A 1 25.90 13.09 -40.02
C MET A 1 25.11 13.61 -38.82
N LEU A 2 23.82 13.29 -38.75
CA LEU A 2 22.95 13.70 -37.64
C LEU A 2 23.19 12.76 -36.46
N ILE A 3 23.72 13.30 -35.37
CA ILE A 3 23.82 12.59 -34.09
C ILE A 3 22.46 12.75 -33.39
N PHE A 4 21.69 11.66 -33.36
CA PHE A 4 20.55 11.57 -32.46
C PHE A 4 21.07 11.47 -31.03
N VAL A 5 20.94 12.56 -30.28
CA VAL A 5 21.05 12.53 -28.82
C VAL A 5 19.72 12.00 -28.31
N THR A 6 19.65 10.70 -28.07
CA THR A 6 18.55 10.11 -27.29
C THR A 6 18.70 10.64 -25.86
N CYS A 7 17.90 11.65 -25.53
CA CYS A 7 17.67 12.04 -24.15
C CYS A 7 16.97 10.88 -23.45
N GLY A 8 17.75 9.98 -22.87
CA GLY A 8 17.26 9.08 -21.84
C GLY A 8 16.80 9.95 -20.67
N LEU A 9 15.49 10.19 -20.59
CA LEU A 9 14.87 10.73 -19.39
C LEU A 9 15.03 9.67 -18.31
N PHE A 10 16.13 9.73 -17.57
CA PHE A 10 16.26 9.06 -16.29
C PHE A 10 15.23 9.72 -15.36
N PHE A 11 14.06 9.11 -15.25
CA PHE A 11 13.05 9.51 -14.29
C PHE A 11 13.62 9.31 -12.87
N ASN A 12 13.88 10.43 -12.19
CA ASN A 12 14.06 10.45 -10.75
C ASN A 12 12.70 10.20 -10.11
N PHE A 13 12.34 8.93 -9.92
CA PHE A 13 11.19 8.51 -9.12
C PHE A 13 11.53 8.73 -7.63
N SER A 14 11.77 9.98 -7.24
CA SER A 14 12.19 10.37 -5.89
C SER A 14 10.96 10.48 -4.98
N PHE A 15 10.34 9.32 -4.74
CA PHE A 15 9.69 8.98 -3.48
C PHE A 15 9.42 7.47 -3.46
N SER A 16 10.46 6.63 -3.57
CA SER A 16 10.27 5.19 -3.38
C SER A 16 10.15 4.91 -1.88
N MET A 17 8.96 4.48 -1.45
CA MET A 17 8.84 3.62 -0.27
C MET A 17 9.58 2.32 -0.58
N ASP A 18 10.89 2.33 -0.34
CA ASP A 18 11.71 1.12 -0.37
C ASP A 18 11.66 0.41 0.99
N LEU A 19 11.99 -0.88 0.99
CA LEU A 19 12.11 -1.64 2.23
C LEU A 19 13.18 -1.02 3.14
N LEU A 20 12.75 -0.53 4.30
CA LEU A 20 13.62 0.00 5.34
C LEU A 20 13.75 -1.02 6.47
N GLU A 21 14.98 -1.35 6.84
CA GLU A 21 15.29 -2.28 7.95
C GLU A 21 14.66 -1.79 9.26
N THR A 22 14.65 -0.47 9.48
CA THR A 22 14.04 0.15 10.67
C THR A 22 12.53 -0.05 10.75
N GLU A 23 11.86 -0.42 9.65
CA GLU A 23 10.42 -0.71 9.63
C GLU A 23 10.12 -2.21 9.75
N ILE A 24 11.16 -3.04 9.68
CA ILE A 24 11.15 -4.51 9.66
C ILE A 24 12.25 -5.02 10.63
N ASP A 25 12.19 -4.56 11.87
CA ASP A 25 13.13 -4.93 12.95
C ASP A 25 12.83 -6.29 13.58
N TRP A 26 11.73 -6.92 13.18
CA TRP A 26 11.23 -8.20 13.66
C TRP A 26 11.73 -9.40 12.85
N LEU A 27 12.47 -9.17 11.77
CA LEU A 27 13.22 -10.21 11.05
C LEU A 27 14.67 -10.28 11.52
N THR A 28 15.28 -11.46 11.41
CA THR A 28 16.74 -11.54 11.51
C THR A 28 17.37 -10.78 10.33
N LYS A 29 18.57 -10.24 10.54
CA LYS A 29 19.32 -9.54 9.50
C LYS A 29 19.49 -10.38 8.23
N GLU A 30 19.77 -11.67 8.37
CA GLU A 30 19.89 -12.60 7.24
C GLU A 30 18.59 -12.71 6.43
N LYS A 31 17.45 -12.89 7.11
CA LYS A 31 16.14 -12.93 6.44
C LYS A 31 15.80 -11.60 5.78
N PHE A 32 16.09 -10.47 6.44
CA PHE A 32 15.84 -9.14 5.90
C PHE A 32 16.64 -8.91 4.61
N GLU A 33 17.93 -9.26 4.58
CA GLU A 33 18.74 -9.11 3.37
C GLU A 33 18.27 -10.02 2.22
N ALA A 34 17.81 -11.24 2.53
CA ALA A 34 17.19 -12.13 1.53
C ALA A 34 15.90 -11.53 0.94
N VAL A 35 14.98 -11.08 1.80
CA VAL A 35 13.74 -10.38 1.38
C VAL A 35 14.07 -9.16 0.54
N LYS A 36 15.03 -8.34 0.97
CA LYS A 36 15.42 -7.11 0.28
C LYS A 36 15.97 -7.39 -1.11
N LYS A 37 16.76 -8.45 -1.27
CA LYS A 37 17.29 -8.88 -2.58
C LYS A 37 16.15 -9.27 -3.52
N ASP A 38 15.28 -10.18 -3.11
CA ASP A 38 14.17 -10.68 -3.93
C ASP A 38 13.19 -9.55 -4.27
N TYR A 39 12.96 -8.64 -3.32
CA TYR A 39 12.18 -7.42 -3.51
C TYR A 39 12.78 -6.56 -4.63
N GLN A 40 14.06 -6.18 -4.52
CA GLN A 40 14.72 -5.30 -5.49
C GLN A 40 14.72 -5.88 -6.91
N GLU A 41 14.94 -7.19 -7.04
CA GLU A 41 14.88 -7.89 -8.33
C GLU A 41 13.49 -7.80 -8.97
N SER A 42 12.45 -8.12 -8.21
CA SER A 42 11.06 -8.05 -8.66
C SER A 42 10.60 -6.62 -8.98
N ILE A 43 11.00 -5.63 -8.18
CA ILE A 43 10.68 -4.21 -8.42
C ILE A 43 11.30 -3.74 -9.74
N LYS A 44 12.53 -4.15 -10.06
CA LYS A 44 13.17 -3.83 -11.33
C LYS A 44 12.39 -4.42 -12.51
N ILE A 45 12.03 -5.71 -12.42
CA ILE A 45 11.25 -6.40 -13.46
C ILE A 45 9.91 -5.68 -13.67
N LYS A 46 9.19 -5.37 -12.58
CA LYS A 46 7.89 -4.70 -12.68
C LYS A 46 7.98 -3.32 -13.32
N LEU A 47 9.02 -2.56 -13.00
CA LEU A 47 9.24 -1.25 -13.60
C LEU A 47 9.48 -1.36 -15.12
N GLU A 48 10.30 -2.32 -15.55
CA GLU A 48 10.53 -2.60 -16.97
C GLU A 48 9.26 -3.05 -17.70
N GLU A 49 8.41 -3.85 -17.05
CA GLU A 49 7.09 -4.24 -17.59
C GLU A 49 6.18 -3.03 -17.79
N LEU A 50 6.03 -2.18 -16.78
CA LEU A 50 5.16 -1.00 -16.84
C LEU A 50 5.64 0.02 -17.87
N ASN A 51 6.95 0.18 -18.04
CA ASN A 51 7.54 1.08 -19.04
C ASN A 51 7.27 0.64 -20.49
N LYS A 52 6.97 -0.65 -20.72
CA LYS A 52 6.61 -1.18 -22.04
C LYS A 52 5.12 -1.04 -22.35
N GLN A 53 4.30 -0.73 -21.35
CA GLN A 53 2.84 -0.61 -21.50
C GLN A 53 2.46 0.80 -21.93
N ASP A 54 1.52 0.89 -22.87
CA ASP A 54 0.87 2.14 -23.24
C ASP A 54 -0.21 2.46 -22.19
N MET A 55 0.20 3.19 -21.16
CA MET A 55 -0.62 3.54 -19.99
C MET A 55 -0.32 4.98 -19.57
N ASP A 56 -1.33 5.66 -19.03
CA ASP A 56 -1.13 6.95 -18.37
C ASP A 56 -0.04 6.85 -17.28
N GLU A 57 0.80 7.88 -17.21
CA GLU A 57 1.95 7.91 -16.31
C GLU A 57 1.55 7.90 -14.84
N LYS A 58 0.41 8.51 -14.47
CA LYS A 58 -0.09 8.45 -13.09
C LYS A 58 -0.64 7.06 -12.78
N LEU A 59 -1.24 6.38 -13.75
CA LEU A 59 -1.64 4.99 -13.62
C LEU A 59 -0.44 4.05 -13.42
N LYS A 60 0.64 4.24 -14.18
CA LYS A 60 1.90 3.50 -14.00
C LYS A 60 2.49 3.72 -12.61
N GLU A 61 2.59 4.98 -12.17
CA GLU A 61 3.08 5.33 -10.84
C GLU A 61 2.25 4.67 -9.73
N TYR A 62 0.92 4.80 -9.78
CA TYR A 62 0.01 4.17 -8.83
C TYR A 62 0.14 2.65 -8.80
N THR A 63 0.18 2.02 -9.97
CA THR A 63 0.31 0.57 -10.10
C THR A 63 1.64 0.09 -9.52
N PHE A 64 2.73 0.80 -9.80
CA PHE A 64 4.06 0.46 -9.29
C PHE A 64 4.16 0.62 -7.77
N GLU A 65 3.54 1.64 -7.20
CA GLU A 65 3.53 1.86 -5.76
C GLU A 65 2.71 0.84 -5.00
N CYS A 66 1.53 0.48 -5.51
CA CYS A 66 0.74 -0.61 -4.93
C CYS A 66 1.49 -1.94 -5.02
N TYR A 67 2.11 -2.23 -6.16
CA TYR A 67 2.91 -3.45 -6.36
C TYR A 67 4.05 -3.56 -5.36
N LYS A 68 4.79 -2.47 -5.12
CA LYS A 68 5.86 -2.44 -4.11
C LYS A 68 5.35 -2.88 -2.74
N ILE A 69 4.23 -2.34 -2.29
CA ILE A 69 3.68 -2.69 -0.98
C ILE A 69 3.17 -4.14 -0.96
N ASP A 70 2.38 -4.53 -1.96
CA ASP A 70 1.78 -5.86 -2.03
C ASP A 70 2.85 -6.97 -2.10
N TYR A 71 3.88 -6.78 -2.92
CA TYR A 71 4.96 -7.75 -3.07
C TYR A 71 5.86 -7.82 -1.83
N ALA A 72 6.10 -6.69 -1.16
CA ALA A 72 6.77 -6.70 0.14
C ALA A 72 5.98 -7.54 1.18
N VAL A 73 4.66 -7.35 1.26
CA VAL A 73 3.82 -8.14 2.18
C VAL A 73 3.90 -9.64 1.85
N GLU A 74 3.83 -10.00 0.57
CA GLU A 74 3.96 -11.39 0.12
C GLU A 74 5.32 -12.00 0.53
N LEU A 75 6.43 -11.33 0.22
CA LEU A 75 7.76 -11.82 0.59
C LEU A 75 7.92 -11.96 2.11
N LEU A 76 7.45 -10.98 2.87
CA LEU A 76 7.51 -11.01 4.33
C LEU A 76 6.74 -12.22 4.90
N GLN A 77 5.59 -12.55 4.35
CA GLN A 77 4.81 -13.74 4.75
C GLN A 77 5.49 -15.05 4.33
N ASN A 78 6.17 -15.07 3.18
CA ASN A 78 6.91 -16.24 2.70
C ASN A 78 8.16 -16.54 3.55
N TYR A 79 8.92 -15.50 3.93
CA TYR A 79 10.14 -15.63 4.72
C TYR A 79 9.89 -15.77 6.23
N GLU A 80 8.72 -15.36 6.71
CA GLU A 80 8.29 -15.48 8.12
C GLU A 80 6.81 -15.86 8.21
N SER A 81 6.53 -17.14 7.95
CA SER A 81 5.19 -17.71 7.83
C SER A 81 4.50 -18.05 9.16
N SER A 82 5.11 -17.72 10.29
CA SER A 82 4.44 -17.83 11.59
C SER A 82 3.22 -16.89 11.65
N THR A 83 2.24 -17.19 12.50
CA THR A 83 1.09 -16.29 12.70
C THR A 83 1.54 -14.87 13.05
N GLN A 84 2.52 -14.74 13.95
CA GLN A 84 3.05 -13.44 14.33
C GLN A 84 3.73 -12.74 13.14
N GLY A 85 4.51 -13.48 12.35
CA GLY A 85 5.11 -13.01 11.12
C GLY A 85 4.11 -12.45 10.12
N ILE A 86 3.06 -13.21 9.85
CA ILE A 86 1.98 -12.82 8.93
C ILE A 86 1.26 -11.57 9.44
N ASN A 87 0.94 -11.49 10.74
CA ASN A 87 0.36 -10.29 11.34
C ASN A 87 1.27 -9.06 11.15
N LEU A 88 2.57 -9.22 11.37
CA LEU A 88 3.56 -8.14 11.22
C LEU A 88 3.74 -7.72 9.75
N ALA A 89 3.69 -8.65 8.81
CA ALA A 89 3.69 -8.37 7.38
C ALA A 89 2.46 -7.53 6.97
N TYR A 90 1.27 -7.91 7.42
CA TYR A 90 0.06 -7.09 7.19
C TYR A 90 0.14 -5.72 7.86
N PHE A 91 0.69 -5.64 9.07
CA PHE A 91 0.89 -4.36 9.74
C PHE A 91 1.91 -3.46 9.02
N TYR A 92 2.98 -4.04 8.46
CA TYR A 92 3.89 -3.33 7.56
C TYR A 92 3.13 -2.77 6.36
N GLY A 93 2.36 -3.62 5.66
CA GLY A 93 1.55 -3.21 4.52
C GLY A 93 0.55 -2.09 4.86
N TYR A 94 -0.12 -2.20 6.00
CA TYR A 94 -1.05 -1.19 6.52
C TYR A 94 -0.35 0.18 6.65
N LYS A 95 0.84 0.21 7.29
CA LYS A 95 1.62 1.44 7.45
C LYS A 95 2.05 2.04 6.10
N GLN A 96 2.46 1.21 5.14
CA GLN A 96 2.87 1.73 3.83
C GLN A 96 1.67 2.25 3.02
N TYR A 97 0.52 1.56 3.05
CA TYR A 97 -0.68 2.08 2.41
C TYR A 97 -1.20 3.35 3.08
N ASP A 98 -1.05 3.54 4.40
CA ASP A 98 -1.40 4.80 5.07
C ASP A 98 -0.49 5.96 4.60
N LYS A 99 0.81 5.72 4.38
CA LYS A 99 1.70 6.70 3.73
C LYS A 99 1.27 7.00 2.29
N LEU A 100 0.91 5.96 1.53
CA LEU A 100 0.44 6.10 0.16
C LEU A 100 -0.89 6.87 0.10
N LEU A 101 -1.78 6.64 1.06
CA LEU A 101 -3.03 7.39 1.24
C LEU A 101 -2.73 8.88 1.42
N ASN A 102 -1.80 9.21 2.31
CA ASN A 102 -1.39 10.59 2.55
C ASN A 102 -0.78 11.25 1.30
N LYS A 103 0.01 10.49 0.53
CA LYS A 103 0.55 10.95 -0.77
C LYS A 103 -0.59 11.33 -1.71
N TYR A 104 -1.54 10.44 -1.97
CA TYR A 104 -2.64 10.73 -2.91
C TYR A 104 -3.62 11.79 -2.37
N TYR A 105 -3.87 11.81 -1.07
CA TYR A 105 -4.69 12.85 -0.42
C TYR A 105 -4.07 14.25 -0.53
N SER A 106 -2.74 14.35 -0.66
CA SER A 106 -2.06 15.65 -0.84
C SER A 106 -2.51 16.40 -2.10
N TYR A 107 -3.00 15.69 -3.12
CA TYR A 107 -3.52 16.28 -4.36
C TYR A 107 -4.79 17.10 -4.18
N LYS A 108 -5.44 17.06 -3.00
CA LYS A 108 -6.51 18.01 -2.62
C LYS A 108 -6.12 19.48 -2.79
N ASN A 109 -4.82 19.79 -2.80
CA ASN A 109 -4.31 21.14 -3.01
C ASN A 109 -4.57 21.66 -4.45
N LYS A 110 -4.97 20.78 -5.37
CA LYS A 110 -5.41 21.14 -6.73
C LYS A 110 -6.89 21.54 -6.80
N LEU A 111 -7.66 21.31 -5.75
CA LEU A 111 -9.10 21.59 -5.71
C LEU A 111 -9.36 23.05 -5.34
N ASP A 112 -10.53 23.57 -5.73
CA ASP A 112 -11.02 24.83 -5.19
C ASP A 112 -11.35 24.71 -3.69
N LYS A 113 -11.44 25.84 -2.99
CA LYS A 113 -11.61 25.87 -1.53
C LYS A 113 -12.87 25.13 -1.05
N LYS A 114 -13.97 25.19 -1.80
CA LYS A 114 -15.23 24.55 -1.41
C LYS A 114 -15.07 23.03 -1.49
N THR A 115 -14.58 22.52 -2.61
CA THR A 115 -14.35 21.08 -2.81
C THR A 115 -13.28 20.53 -1.87
N GLN A 116 -12.21 21.30 -1.62
CA GLN A 116 -11.18 20.94 -0.65
C GLN A 116 -11.75 20.80 0.78
N THR A 117 -12.65 21.71 1.18
CA THR A 117 -13.30 21.65 2.50
C THR A 117 -14.19 20.42 2.62
N ALA A 118 -14.99 20.12 1.59
CA ALA A 118 -15.83 18.92 1.56
C ALA A 118 -15.01 17.63 1.64
N LEU A 119 -13.90 17.54 0.89
CA LEU A 119 -13.00 16.38 0.94
C LEU A 119 -12.32 16.23 2.33
N LEU A 120 -11.98 17.34 2.99
CA LEU A 120 -11.43 17.31 4.34
C LEU A 120 -12.44 16.78 5.37
N GLU A 121 -13.70 17.19 5.27
CA GLU A 121 -14.78 16.71 6.14
C GLU A 121 -15.04 15.22 5.91
N GLU A 122 -15.10 14.79 4.65
CA GLU A 122 -15.29 13.40 4.28
C GLU A 122 -14.10 12.52 4.75
N GLN A 123 -12.85 12.96 4.56
CA GLN A 123 -11.67 12.23 5.06
C GLN A 123 -11.66 12.12 6.59
N ARG A 124 -12.11 13.15 7.32
CA ARG A 124 -12.27 13.08 8.79
C ARG A 124 -13.36 12.09 9.21
N ALA A 125 -14.46 12.01 8.47
CA ALA A 125 -15.49 11.02 8.70
C ALA A 125 -14.98 9.60 8.40
N TRP A 126 -14.22 9.43 7.33
CA TRP A 126 -13.58 8.16 6.99
C TRP A 126 -12.61 7.68 8.08
N LEU A 127 -11.80 8.58 8.67
CA LEU A 127 -10.93 8.22 9.79
C LEU A 127 -11.72 7.68 10.99
N LYS A 128 -12.85 8.32 11.33
CA LYS A 128 -13.75 7.80 12.40
C LYS A 128 -14.34 6.44 12.03
N LEU A 129 -14.70 6.23 10.77
CA LEU A 129 -15.18 4.95 10.27
C LEU A 129 -14.09 3.87 10.36
N ARG A 130 -12.85 4.18 9.97
CA ARG A 130 -11.70 3.28 10.10
C ARG A 130 -11.51 2.85 11.55
N ASP A 131 -11.46 3.80 12.47
CA ASP A 131 -11.22 3.51 13.88
C ASP A 131 -12.36 2.65 14.48
N ALA A 132 -13.61 2.93 14.10
CA ALA A 132 -14.76 2.10 14.48
C ALA A 132 -14.71 0.69 13.86
N TYR A 133 -14.33 0.59 12.58
CA TYR A 133 -14.15 -0.68 11.88
C TYR A 133 -13.05 -1.52 12.52
N GLU A 134 -11.89 -0.94 12.82
CA GLU A 134 -10.78 -1.65 13.47
C GLU A 134 -11.17 -2.18 14.85
N ASN A 135 -11.89 -1.37 15.64
CA ASN A 135 -12.43 -1.81 16.92
C ASN A 135 -13.41 -2.99 16.73
N TYR A 136 -14.33 -2.91 15.77
CA TYR A 136 -15.23 -4.01 15.48
C TYR A 136 -14.46 -5.28 15.08
N ILE A 137 -13.46 -5.18 14.20
CA ILE A 137 -12.65 -6.31 13.77
C ILE A 137 -11.92 -6.97 14.95
N ASP A 138 -11.39 -6.19 15.90
CA ASP A 138 -10.76 -6.74 17.10
C ASP A 138 -11.75 -7.45 18.03
N GLN A 139 -12.95 -6.89 18.23
CA GLN A 139 -14.00 -7.52 19.03
C GLN A 139 -14.53 -8.80 18.35
N HIS A 140 -14.74 -8.75 17.03
CA HIS A 140 -15.19 -9.89 16.24
C HIS A 140 -14.14 -11.01 16.24
N ARG A 141 -12.84 -10.68 16.12
CA ARG A 141 -11.74 -11.64 16.31
C ARG A 141 -11.85 -12.35 17.66
N TYR A 142 -12.03 -11.59 18.74
CA TYR A 142 -12.14 -12.17 20.09
C TYR A 142 -13.36 -13.09 20.24
N PHE A 143 -14.50 -12.67 19.70
CA PHE A 143 -15.71 -13.48 19.66
C PHE A 143 -15.48 -14.80 18.92
N VAL A 144 -14.99 -14.75 17.67
CA VAL A 144 -14.77 -15.95 16.85
C VAL A 144 -13.72 -16.87 17.47
N TYR A 145 -12.62 -16.32 17.99
CA TYR A 145 -11.60 -17.10 18.72
C TYR A 145 -12.23 -17.90 19.87
N THR A 146 -13.08 -17.25 20.66
CA THR A 146 -13.72 -17.89 21.82
C THR A 146 -14.77 -18.92 21.38
N ALA A 147 -15.61 -18.57 20.41
CA ALA A 147 -16.69 -19.43 19.91
C ALA A 147 -16.17 -20.70 19.22
N SER A 148 -15.00 -20.63 18.59
CA SER A 148 -14.36 -21.75 17.88
C SER A 148 -13.43 -22.60 18.76
N GLY A 149 -13.27 -22.28 20.04
CA GLY A 149 -12.36 -23.01 20.94
C GLY A 149 -10.87 -22.68 20.75
N GLY A 150 -10.56 -21.51 20.20
CA GLY A 150 -9.20 -21.00 19.97
C GLY A 150 -8.79 -20.99 18.49
N GLY A 151 -7.48 -20.84 18.25
CA GLY A 151 -6.89 -20.80 16.90
C GLY A 151 -6.32 -19.43 16.53
N THR A 152 -5.05 -19.39 16.14
CA THR A 152 -4.35 -18.14 15.83
C THR A 152 -4.69 -17.59 14.44
N MET A 153 -5.27 -18.40 13.55
CA MET A 153 -5.68 -17.96 12.21
C MET A 153 -6.59 -16.72 12.22
N TYR A 154 -7.43 -16.56 13.25
CA TYR A 154 -8.31 -15.40 13.38
C TYR A 154 -7.55 -14.07 13.56
N SER A 155 -6.32 -14.09 14.08
CA SER A 155 -5.50 -12.87 14.10
C SER A 155 -5.05 -12.46 12.70
N ASN A 156 -4.67 -13.44 11.86
CA ASN A 156 -4.25 -13.16 10.48
C ASN A 156 -5.41 -12.54 9.69
N LEU A 157 -6.61 -13.09 9.83
CA LEU A 157 -7.82 -12.56 9.19
C LEU A 157 -8.14 -11.14 9.64
N ALA A 158 -8.00 -10.84 10.94
CA ALA A 158 -8.19 -9.49 11.46
C ALA A 158 -7.15 -8.52 10.89
N SER A 159 -5.87 -8.90 10.87
CA SER A 159 -4.78 -8.07 10.32
C SER A 159 -4.97 -7.79 8.82
N ALA A 160 -5.31 -8.83 8.04
CA ALA A 160 -5.64 -8.72 6.63
C ALA A 160 -6.82 -7.75 6.39
N SER A 161 -7.89 -7.90 7.17
CA SER A 161 -9.10 -7.07 7.07
C SER A 161 -8.81 -5.58 7.29
N LYS A 162 -7.89 -5.24 8.20
CA LYS A 162 -7.45 -3.86 8.47
C LYS A 162 -6.57 -3.31 7.34
N PHE A 163 -5.63 -4.13 6.85
CA PHE A 163 -4.79 -3.82 5.69
C PHE A 163 -5.64 -3.51 4.45
N ASP A 164 -6.59 -4.39 4.10
CA ASP A 164 -7.45 -4.23 2.93
C ASP A 164 -8.34 -2.98 3.02
N PHE A 165 -8.79 -2.63 4.21
CA PHE A 165 -9.61 -1.44 4.45
C PHE A 165 -8.87 -0.15 4.06
N VAL A 166 -7.59 -0.03 4.45
CA VAL A 166 -6.77 1.14 4.08
C VAL A 166 -6.37 1.10 2.60
N LYS A 167 -6.00 -0.08 2.08
CA LYS A 167 -5.69 -0.28 0.66
C LYS A 167 -6.84 0.18 -0.25
N LYS A 168 -8.08 -0.18 0.10
CA LYS A 168 -9.27 0.25 -0.64
C LYS A 168 -9.38 1.77 -0.69
N ARG A 169 -9.17 2.44 0.44
CA ARG A 169 -9.25 3.91 0.51
C ARG A 169 -8.21 4.60 -0.36
N VAL A 170 -7.00 4.05 -0.45
CA VAL A 170 -5.95 4.56 -1.35
C VAL A 170 -6.43 4.54 -2.80
N GLY A 171 -7.08 3.45 -3.22
CA GLY A 171 -7.68 3.35 -4.55
C GLY A 171 -8.82 4.34 -4.79
N GLU A 172 -9.69 4.57 -3.79
CA GLU A 172 -10.74 5.60 -3.86
C GLU A 172 -10.16 7.00 -4.06
N ILE A 173 -9.19 7.40 -3.21
CA ILE A 173 -8.56 8.72 -3.30
C ILE A 173 -7.77 8.88 -4.61
N TYR A 174 -7.07 7.84 -5.08
CA TYR A 174 -6.41 7.88 -6.39
C TYR A 174 -7.43 8.17 -7.52
N LYS A 175 -8.57 7.46 -7.53
CA LYS A 175 -9.61 7.64 -8.54
C LYS A 175 -10.21 9.04 -8.53
N TYR A 176 -10.38 9.66 -7.36
CA TYR A 176 -10.87 11.04 -7.27
C TYR A 176 -10.02 12.05 -8.05
N PHE A 177 -8.72 11.80 -8.20
CA PHE A 177 -7.79 12.74 -8.83
C PHE A 177 -7.30 12.33 -10.21
N PHE A 178 -7.30 11.04 -10.54
CA PHE A 178 -6.58 10.51 -11.71
C PHE A 178 -7.39 9.53 -12.57
N SER A 179 -8.66 9.24 -12.25
CA SER A 179 -9.52 8.44 -13.12
C SER A 179 -9.95 9.24 -14.36
N GLU A 180 -9.55 8.79 -15.56
CA GLU A 180 -9.88 9.45 -16.83
C GLU A 180 -11.38 9.45 -17.16
N ASN A 181 -12.16 8.51 -16.59
CA ASN A 181 -13.60 8.39 -16.84
C ASN A 181 -14.48 9.15 -15.83
N GLY A 182 -13.87 10.02 -15.01
CA GLY A 182 -14.54 10.54 -13.81
C GLY A 182 -14.66 9.46 -12.75
N VAL A 183 -15.15 9.85 -11.57
CA VAL A 183 -15.56 8.90 -10.53
C VAL A 183 -16.89 8.33 -10.99
N ASP A 184 -16.93 7.04 -11.33
CA ASP A 184 -18.20 6.32 -11.49
C ASP A 184 -18.81 6.22 -10.08
N TRP A 185 -19.78 7.09 -9.80
CA TRP A 185 -20.41 7.25 -8.47
C TRP A 185 -21.37 6.10 -8.18
#